data_AF-A0A524EDF6-F1
#
_entry.id   AF-A0A524EDF6-F1
#
_cell.length_a   1.000
_cell.length_b   1.000
_cell.length_c   1.000
_cell.angle_alpha   90.00
_cell.angle_beta   90.00
_cell.angle_gamma   90.00
#
_symmetry.space_group_name_H-M   'P 1'
#
loop_
_entity.id
_entity.type
_entity.pdbx_description
1 polymer ?
#
loop_
_entity_poly.entity_id
_entity_poly.type
_entity_poly.pdbx_seq_one_letter_code
_entity_poly.pdbx_strand_id
1 'polypeptide(L)'
;MTRNPLETYEGLLSSNLTDEIQSYIVKVISRYSDADFADEEFSTHLGRFVEIVCRLISHLNRRKEPTLTDLMQAMDVLDHFASTTRWWNMARSSPGIILRPATRDPREFIRSIPSVRLGSETISRIKGASDRLSSFLDEHEIASSSTREHLQRCMMSTWTLLSAFCCKSQGRNVSSESDFETAYDILRILLFHTPSVDFAALSAIRIIATSSRLPQIADVNFSPGFEKKLESSTAARLETTHGEYLGDAGDTVPRASRAILTNSIRLLAQIEAANLGIDRIEESDYDTVTMGALSLLERVRIDPEVFLDENAVVGLFRRLRPAEEGIGEGLALLTRKLESLIVDSTGNRNFLLQHARVVPRMVALLLLVSSGTKSPEDDGLRDIDLKRGLILLEKLISD
;
A
#
# COMPACT_ATOMS: atom_id res chain seq x y z
N MET A 1 9.73 -10.70 -10.89
CA MET A 1 10.24 -10.28 -12.23
C MET A 1 11.28 -9.20 -12.01
N THR A 2 12.48 -9.32 -12.60
CA THR A 2 13.55 -8.32 -12.49
C THR A 2 13.53 -7.44 -13.72
N ARG A 3 13.42 -6.12 -13.55
CA ARG A 3 13.47 -5.14 -14.64
C ARG A 3 14.89 -4.94 -15.15
N ASN A 4 15.02 -4.61 -16.43
CA ASN A 4 16.30 -4.27 -17.03
C ASN A 4 16.80 -2.93 -16.46
N PRO A 5 18.02 -2.87 -15.91
CA PRO A 5 18.57 -1.61 -15.38
C PRO A 5 18.59 -0.48 -16.41
N LEU A 6 18.96 -0.76 -17.66
CA LEU A 6 19.03 0.25 -18.73
C LEU A 6 17.67 0.90 -18.95
N GLU A 7 16.63 0.08 -19.16
CA GLU A 7 15.25 0.54 -19.39
C GLU A 7 14.71 1.34 -18.17
N THR A 8 15.04 0.90 -16.95
CA THR A 8 14.65 1.63 -15.74
C THR A 8 15.32 3.00 -15.68
N TYR A 9 16.63 3.09 -15.94
CA TYR A 9 17.33 4.38 -15.91
C TYR A 9 16.88 5.32 -17.04
N GLU A 10 16.67 4.81 -18.25
CA GLU A 10 16.02 5.53 -19.36
C GLU A 10 14.64 6.04 -18.96
N GLY A 11 13.85 5.21 -18.26
CA GLY A 11 12.56 5.57 -17.72
C GLY A 11 12.61 6.74 -16.73
N LEU A 12 13.55 6.70 -15.79
CA LEU A 12 13.75 7.78 -14.82
C LEU A 12 14.20 9.09 -15.47
N LEU A 13 15.08 9.01 -16.47
CA LEU A 13 15.62 10.17 -17.17
C LEU A 13 14.62 10.80 -18.15
N SER A 14 13.75 10.00 -18.75
CA SER A 14 12.68 10.46 -19.67
C SER A 14 11.44 11.00 -18.94
N SER A 15 11.27 10.68 -17.66
CA SER A 15 10.16 11.18 -16.84
C SER A 15 10.45 12.60 -16.37
N ASN A 16 9.79 13.58 -16.99
CA ASN A 16 9.96 14.99 -16.63
C ASN A 16 8.95 15.38 -15.54
N LEU A 17 9.46 15.89 -14.41
CA LEU A 17 8.60 16.49 -13.41
C LEU A 17 8.09 17.84 -13.94
N THR A 18 6.77 18.01 -14.01
CA THR A 18 6.15 19.30 -14.35
C THR A 18 6.42 20.33 -13.26
N ASP A 19 6.36 21.62 -13.61
CA ASP A 19 6.55 22.73 -12.67
C ASP A 19 5.56 22.64 -11.49
N GLU A 20 4.34 22.16 -11.74
CA GLU A 20 3.33 21.90 -10.72
C GLU A 20 3.82 20.87 -9.70
N ILE A 21 4.25 19.69 -10.15
CA ILE A 21 4.74 18.63 -9.26
C ILE A 21 5.98 19.09 -8.48
N GLN A 22 6.91 19.80 -9.14
CA GLN A 22 8.08 20.36 -8.48
C GLN A 22 7.68 21.35 -7.37
N SER A 23 6.73 22.24 -7.65
CA SER A 23 6.21 23.20 -6.67
C SER A 23 5.59 22.50 -5.45
N TYR A 24 4.82 21.43 -5.67
CA TYR A 24 4.26 20.65 -4.57
C TYR A 24 5.33 19.92 -3.75
N ILE A 25 6.36 19.34 -4.39
CA ILE A 25 7.50 18.73 -3.70
C ILE A 25 8.14 19.77 -2.77
N VAL A 26 8.51 20.94 -3.30
CA VAL A 26 9.13 22.03 -2.54
C VAL A 26 8.26 22.47 -1.37
N LYS A 27 6.95 22.65 -1.60
CA LYS A 27 6.00 23.05 -0.56
C LYS A 27 5.91 22.04 0.59
N VAL A 28 6.04 20.75 0.29
CA VAL A 28 5.96 19.70 1.32
C VAL A 28 7.28 19.61 2.10
N ILE A 29 8.42 19.60 1.42
CA ILE A 29 9.74 19.39 2.05
C ILE A 29 10.31 20.64 2.73
N SER A 30 9.84 21.84 2.38
CA SER A 30 10.34 23.11 2.95
C SER A 30 10.21 23.21 4.47
N ARG A 31 9.31 22.42 5.08
CA ARG A 31 9.19 22.30 6.54
C ARG A 31 10.42 21.67 7.23
N TYR A 32 11.39 21.20 6.45
CA TYR A 32 12.64 20.56 6.88
C TYR A 32 13.89 21.33 6.37
N SER A 33 13.73 22.59 5.92
CA SER A 33 14.82 23.40 5.37
C SER A 33 15.67 24.11 6.45
N ASP A 34 15.33 23.93 7.72
CA ASP A 34 15.99 24.57 8.86
C ASP A 34 17.22 23.81 9.37
N ALA A 35 17.59 22.70 8.71
CA ALA A 35 18.69 21.85 9.11
C ALA A 35 19.58 21.47 7.92
N ASP A 36 20.89 21.46 8.17
CA ASP A 36 21.88 20.90 7.25
C ASP A 36 22.10 19.41 7.53
N PHE A 37 22.35 18.65 6.47
CA PHE A 37 22.64 17.23 6.55
C PHE A 37 23.53 16.82 5.39
N ALA A 38 24.69 16.22 5.67
CA ALA A 38 25.65 15.77 4.65
C ALA A 38 26.10 16.88 3.68
N ASP A 39 26.43 18.05 4.23
CA ASP A 39 26.94 19.24 3.53
C ASP A 39 25.93 19.94 2.58
N GLU A 40 24.66 19.54 2.59
CA GLU A 40 23.56 20.22 1.88
C GLU A 40 22.35 20.45 2.83
N GLU A 41 21.39 21.27 2.41
CA GLU A 41 20.12 21.40 3.12
C GLU A 41 19.39 20.05 3.18
N PHE A 42 18.88 19.67 4.35
CA PHE A 42 18.19 18.39 4.53
C PHE A 42 16.94 18.26 3.63
N SER A 43 16.22 19.37 3.44
CA SER A 43 15.10 19.48 2.48
C SER A 43 15.49 19.01 1.08
N THR A 44 16.72 19.31 0.62
CA THR A 44 17.21 18.95 -0.71
C THR A 44 17.35 17.43 -0.87
N HIS A 45 17.82 16.73 0.16
CA HIS A 45 17.89 15.27 0.16
C HIS A 45 16.50 14.63 0.08
N LEU A 46 15.54 15.15 0.84
CA LEU A 46 14.14 14.70 0.81
C LEU A 46 13.50 14.95 -0.56
N GLY A 47 13.71 16.13 -1.14
CA GLY A 47 13.18 16.48 -2.46
C GLY A 47 13.65 15.53 -3.55
N ARG A 48 14.96 15.25 -3.58
CA ARG A 48 15.57 14.31 -4.54
C ARG A 48 15.08 12.86 -4.35
N PHE A 49 14.84 12.43 -3.11
CA PHE A 49 14.22 11.13 -2.83
C PHE A 49 12.82 11.04 -3.43
N VAL A 50 11.97 12.03 -3.12
CA VAL A 50 10.58 12.08 -3.60
C VAL A 50 10.55 12.15 -5.12
N GLU A 51 11.45 12.92 -5.73
CA GLU A 51 11.63 13.01 -7.18
C GLU A 51 11.91 11.64 -7.82
N ILE A 52 12.89 10.87 -7.32
CA ILE A 52 13.21 9.54 -7.87
C ILE A 52 12.01 8.61 -7.77
N VAL A 53 11.36 8.55 -6.60
CA VAL A 53 10.23 7.64 -6.39
C VAL A 53 9.03 8.05 -7.25
N CYS A 54 8.76 9.34 -7.38
CA CYS A 54 7.68 9.87 -8.24
C CYS A 54 7.92 9.54 -9.72
N ARG A 55 9.15 9.75 -10.22
CA ARG A 55 9.56 9.36 -11.58
C ARG A 55 9.45 7.84 -11.78
N LEU A 56 9.92 7.05 -10.82
CA LEU A 56 9.83 5.58 -10.85
C LEU A 56 8.38 5.13 -11.00
N ILE A 57 7.48 5.63 -10.17
CA ILE A 57 6.05 5.26 -10.19
C ILE A 57 5.41 5.65 -11.51
N SER A 58 5.68 6.86 -12.01
CA SER A 58 5.18 7.31 -13.31
C SER A 58 5.66 6.39 -14.44
N HIS A 59 6.95 6.06 -14.47
CA HIS A 59 7.54 5.12 -15.42
C HIS A 59 6.91 3.72 -15.34
N LEU A 60 6.74 3.17 -14.13
CA LEU A 60 6.10 1.86 -13.92
C LEU A 60 4.64 1.84 -14.41
N ASN A 61 3.98 2.99 -14.36
CA ASN A 61 2.63 3.19 -14.88
C ASN A 61 2.62 3.61 -16.36
N ARG A 62 3.76 3.52 -17.07
CA ARG A 62 3.95 3.85 -18.49
C ARG A 62 3.55 5.28 -18.84
N ARG A 63 3.72 6.22 -17.90
CA ARG A 63 3.51 7.65 -18.10
C ARG A 63 4.84 8.36 -18.32
N LYS A 64 4.81 9.42 -19.14
CA LYS A 64 5.97 10.31 -19.37
C LYS A 64 6.03 11.45 -18.35
N GLU A 65 4.88 11.84 -17.82
CA GLU A 65 4.75 12.96 -16.88
C GLU A 65 4.08 12.44 -15.60
N PRO A 66 4.73 12.62 -14.43
CA PRO A 66 4.13 12.24 -13.15
C PRO A 66 2.90 13.08 -12.83
N THR A 67 1.92 12.45 -12.19
CA THR A 67 0.67 13.07 -11.72
C THR A 67 0.72 13.35 -10.22
N LEU A 68 -0.28 14.07 -9.69
CA LEU A 68 -0.43 14.26 -8.24
C LEU A 68 -0.59 12.91 -7.50
N THR A 69 -1.21 11.92 -8.13
CA THR A 69 -1.29 10.56 -7.57
C THR A 69 0.08 9.91 -7.44
N ASP A 70 0.97 10.11 -8.42
CA ASP A 70 2.36 9.60 -8.37
C ASP A 70 3.15 10.27 -7.25
N LEU A 71 2.97 11.58 -7.07
CA LEU A 71 3.56 12.33 -5.96
C LEU A 71 3.03 11.84 -4.60
N MET A 72 1.72 11.64 -4.47
CA MET A 72 1.13 11.11 -3.22
C MET A 72 1.70 9.74 -2.87
N GLN A 73 1.82 8.84 -3.85
CA GLN A 73 2.44 7.53 -3.64
C GLN A 73 3.91 7.65 -3.24
N ALA A 74 4.67 8.57 -3.84
CA ALA A 74 6.05 8.83 -3.45
C ALA A 74 6.18 9.35 -2.00
N MET A 75 5.26 10.20 -1.56
CA MET A 75 5.18 10.64 -0.16
C MET A 75 4.81 9.49 0.78
N ASP A 76 3.87 8.62 0.38
CA ASP A 76 3.48 7.45 1.16
C ASP A 76 4.64 6.45 1.33
N VAL A 77 5.55 6.34 0.34
CA VAL A 77 6.80 5.57 0.47
C VAL A 77 7.75 6.20 1.48
N LEU A 78 7.94 7.53 1.43
CA LEU A 78 8.78 8.24 2.40
C LEU A 78 8.26 8.04 3.82
N ASP A 79 6.96 8.24 4.04
CA ASP A 79 6.30 8.04 5.32
C ASP A 79 6.42 6.58 5.79
N HIS A 80 6.23 5.61 4.89
CA HIS A 80 6.40 4.18 5.21
C HIS A 80 7.79 3.85 5.78
N PHE A 81 8.83 4.38 5.14
CA PHE A 81 10.21 4.18 5.59
C PHE A 81 10.57 4.97 6.85
N ALA A 82 9.94 6.13 7.06
CA ALA A 82 10.12 6.90 8.28
C ALA A 82 9.37 6.30 9.48
N SER A 83 8.20 5.69 9.27
CA SER A 83 7.31 5.26 10.35
C SER A 83 7.58 3.84 10.87
N THR A 84 8.44 3.05 10.22
CA THR A 84 8.65 1.63 10.57
C THR A 84 10.09 1.37 11.06
N THR A 85 10.24 0.58 12.14
CA THR A 85 11.52 0.41 12.88
C THR A 85 12.19 -0.95 12.71
N ARG A 86 11.45 -1.99 12.27
CA ARG A 86 11.90 -3.39 12.14
C ARG A 86 12.00 -3.86 10.68
N TRP A 87 12.76 -3.11 9.90
CA TRP A 87 13.58 -3.50 8.73
C TRP A 87 12.89 -4.28 7.60
N TRP A 88 12.84 -3.64 6.43
CA TRP A 88 13.33 -4.07 5.09
C TRP A 88 13.46 -5.57 4.78
N ASN A 89 12.45 -6.39 5.09
CA ASN A 89 12.31 -7.74 4.52
C ASN A 89 12.14 -7.74 2.99
N MET A 90 12.27 -6.56 2.36
CA MET A 90 12.53 -6.45 0.94
C MET A 90 13.83 -7.18 0.65
N ALA A 91 13.69 -8.40 0.16
CA ALA A 91 14.75 -9.18 -0.42
C ALA A 91 14.52 -9.28 -1.92
N ARG A 92 15.56 -9.59 -2.69
CA ARG A 92 15.35 -9.86 -4.12
C ARG A 92 14.41 -11.05 -4.36
N SER A 93 14.36 -12.00 -3.42
CA SER A 93 13.44 -13.13 -3.40
C SER A 93 12.01 -12.76 -2.99
N SER A 94 11.83 -11.67 -2.23
CA SER A 94 10.52 -11.14 -1.81
C SER A 94 10.54 -9.61 -1.86
N PRO A 95 10.41 -9.01 -3.07
CA PRO A 95 10.68 -7.59 -3.28
C PRO A 95 9.50 -6.65 -2.97
N GLY A 96 8.43 -7.19 -2.38
CA GLY A 96 7.21 -6.45 -2.06
C GLY A 96 7.33 -5.62 -0.78
N ILE A 97 6.65 -4.48 -0.76
CA ILE A 97 6.45 -3.64 0.43
C ILE A 97 5.47 -4.34 1.36
N ILE A 98 5.89 -4.61 2.60
CA ILE A 98 4.99 -5.22 3.59
C ILE A 98 4.20 -4.10 4.29
N LEU A 99 2.87 -4.15 4.19
CA LEU A 99 1.97 -3.14 4.76
C LEU A 99 1.87 -3.27 6.30
N ARG A 100 2.83 -2.69 7.01
CA ARG A 100 2.93 -2.76 8.48
C ARG A 100 2.36 -1.54 9.20
N PRO A 101 1.85 -1.70 10.44
CA PRO A 101 1.51 -0.57 11.31
C PRO A 101 2.72 0.35 11.53
N ALA A 102 2.47 1.64 11.71
CA ALA A 102 3.51 2.57 12.14
C ALA A 102 3.98 2.21 13.56
N THR A 103 5.29 2.29 13.81
CA THR A 103 5.89 2.07 15.13
C THR A 103 6.35 3.37 15.78
N ARG A 104 6.29 4.48 15.05
CA ARG A 104 6.66 5.84 15.48
C ARG A 104 6.03 6.88 14.54
N ASP A 105 6.01 8.13 14.97
CA ASP A 105 5.64 9.25 14.12
C ASP A 105 6.71 9.48 13.02
N PRO A 106 6.35 9.44 11.72
CA PRO A 106 7.30 9.62 10.64
C PRO A 106 7.91 11.02 10.60
N ARG A 107 7.17 12.07 11.00
CA ARG A 107 7.63 13.45 10.96
C ARG A 107 8.68 13.71 12.04
N GLU A 108 8.44 13.22 13.25
CA GLU A 108 9.42 13.28 14.33
C GLU A 108 10.69 12.51 13.96
N PHE A 109 10.53 11.33 13.34
CA PHE A 109 11.68 10.57 12.86
C PHE A 109 12.48 11.31 11.80
N ILE A 110 11.82 11.85 10.76
CA ILE A 110 12.48 12.63 9.69
C ILE A 110 13.22 13.84 10.28
N ARG A 111 12.62 14.58 11.22
CA ARG A 111 13.27 15.71 11.92
C ARG A 111 14.52 15.31 12.70
N SER A 112 14.63 14.04 13.11
CA SER A 112 15.79 13.55 13.85
C SER A 112 16.98 13.18 12.96
N ILE A 113 16.79 13.09 11.64
CA ILE A 113 17.82 12.61 10.70
C ILE A 113 19.02 13.54 10.58
N PRO A 114 18.88 14.88 10.57
CA PRO A 114 20.03 15.79 10.54
C PRO A 114 21.04 15.57 11.69
N SER A 115 20.62 14.96 12.81
CA SER A 115 21.52 14.61 13.91
C SER A 115 22.47 13.43 13.63
N VAL A 116 22.25 12.68 12.54
CA VAL A 116 23.07 11.52 12.17
C VAL A 116 24.32 11.98 11.44
N ARG A 117 25.48 11.51 11.90
CA ARG A 117 26.76 11.69 11.21
C ARG A 117 27.02 10.53 10.27
N LEU A 118 27.39 10.82 9.03
CA LEU A 118 27.78 9.77 8.10
C LEU A 118 29.20 9.28 8.43
N GLY A 119 29.35 7.99 8.64
CA GLY A 119 30.67 7.35 8.79
C GLY A 119 31.47 7.46 7.50
N SER A 120 32.81 7.51 7.63
CA SER A 120 33.73 7.59 6.48
C SER A 120 33.55 6.42 5.50
N GLU A 121 33.28 5.21 6.02
CA GLU A 121 32.96 4.03 5.22
C GLU A 121 31.68 4.23 4.41
N THR A 122 30.59 4.70 5.04
CA THR A 122 29.32 5.02 4.37
C THR A 122 29.55 6.02 3.22
N ILE A 123 30.27 7.11 3.48
CA ILE A 123 30.57 8.14 2.48
C ILE A 123 31.38 7.54 1.31
N SER A 124 32.40 6.75 1.61
CA SER A 124 33.24 6.08 0.61
C SER A 124 32.42 5.15 -0.28
N ARG A 125 31.50 4.37 0.30
CA ARG A 125 30.62 3.47 -0.44
C ARG A 125 29.62 4.22 -1.32
N ILE A 126 29.01 5.31 -0.82
CA ILE A 126 28.12 6.18 -1.60
C ILE A 126 28.87 6.75 -2.81
N LYS A 127 30.09 7.26 -2.61
CA LYS A 127 30.94 7.76 -3.70
C LYS A 127 31.22 6.67 -4.73
N GLY A 128 31.68 5.50 -4.29
CA GLY A 128 31.97 4.38 -5.20
C GLY A 128 30.74 3.82 -5.92
N ALA A 129 29.53 3.92 -5.35
CA ALA A 129 28.29 3.59 -6.05
C ALA A 129 27.89 4.67 -7.06
N SER A 130 28.11 5.94 -6.72
CA SER A 130 27.90 7.08 -7.61
C SER A 130 28.82 7.05 -8.84
N ASP A 131 30.10 6.74 -8.66
CA ASP A 131 31.07 6.63 -9.75
C ASP A 131 30.71 5.49 -10.72
N ARG A 132 30.24 4.35 -10.17
CA ARG A 132 29.75 3.21 -10.95
C ARG A 132 28.48 3.56 -11.73
N LEU A 133 27.54 4.28 -11.11
CA LEU A 133 26.35 4.76 -11.81
C LEU A 133 26.71 5.72 -12.93
N SER A 134 27.59 6.69 -12.70
CA SER A 134 28.04 7.62 -13.75
C SER A 134 28.62 6.86 -14.94
N SER A 135 29.57 5.95 -14.67
CA SER A 135 30.23 5.16 -15.70
C SER A 135 29.21 4.38 -16.53
N PHE A 136 28.21 3.76 -15.88
CA PHE A 136 27.13 3.06 -16.57
C PHE A 136 26.28 3.99 -17.45
N LEU A 137 25.86 5.15 -16.94
CA LEU A 137 25.05 6.12 -17.70
C LEU A 137 25.85 6.74 -18.86
N ASP A 138 27.16 6.87 -18.70
CA ASP A 138 28.08 7.38 -19.72
C ASP A 138 28.31 6.36 -20.83
N GLU A 139 28.63 5.11 -20.48
CA GLU A 139 28.84 4.00 -21.41
C GLU A 139 27.61 3.71 -22.29
N HIS A 140 26.41 3.91 -21.74
CA HIS A 140 25.15 3.70 -22.44
C HIS A 140 24.57 4.96 -23.09
N GLU A 141 25.26 6.11 -23.00
CA GLU A 141 24.86 7.40 -23.59
C GLU A 141 23.41 7.80 -23.30
N ILE A 142 22.94 7.53 -22.07
CA ILE A 142 21.53 7.72 -21.71
C ILE A 142 21.28 9.20 -21.38
N ALA A 143 20.68 9.94 -22.31
CA ALA A 143 20.36 11.37 -22.18
C ALA A 143 21.60 12.29 -22.09
N SER A 144 21.36 13.60 -21.91
CA SER A 144 22.43 14.61 -21.84
C SER A 144 23.23 14.51 -20.52
N SER A 145 24.48 15.00 -20.55
CA SER A 145 25.36 15.05 -19.36
C SER A 145 24.67 15.68 -18.14
N SER A 146 24.01 16.82 -18.34
CA SER A 146 23.29 17.52 -17.27
C SER A 146 22.22 16.67 -16.59
N THR A 147 21.49 15.87 -17.36
CA THR A 147 20.39 15.03 -16.85
C THR A 147 20.95 13.81 -16.13
N ARG A 148 22.05 13.22 -16.65
CA ARG A 148 22.78 12.13 -15.99
C ARG A 148 23.36 12.58 -14.65
N GLU A 149 24.01 13.74 -14.60
CA GLU A 149 24.55 14.33 -13.37
C GLU A 149 23.47 14.63 -12.34
N HIS A 150 22.29 15.09 -12.77
CA HIS A 150 21.15 15.30 -11.87
C HIS A 150 20.64 13.99 -11.28
N LEU A 151 20.45 12.94 -12.11
CA LEU A 151 20.05 11.63 -11.62
C LEU A 151 21.08 11.06 -10.64
N GLN A 152 22.37 11.19 -10.94
CA GLN A 152 23.45 10.77 -10.05
C GLN A 152 23.36 11.46 -8.68
N ARG A 153 23.18 12.78 -8.66
CA ARG A 153 22.96 13.55 -7.41
C ARG A 153 21.72 13.08 -6.66
N CYS A 154 20.63 12.78 -7.37
CA CYS A 154 19.42 12.26 -6.74
C CYS A 154 19.65 10.88 -6.09
N MET A 155 20.36 9.98 -6.78
CA MET A 155 20.69 8.65 -6.25
C MET A 155 21.60 8.75 -5.03
N MET A 156 22.63 9.60 -5.08
CA MET A 156 23.48 9.90 -3.94
C MET A 156 22.66 10.39 -2.74
N SER A 157 21.81 11.40 -2.93
CA SER A 157 20.96 11.91 -1.85
C SER A 157 20.03 10.85 -1.28
N THR A 158 19.50 9.96 -2.12
CA THR A 158 18.63 8.85 -1.71
C THR A 158 19.39 7.83 -0.87
N TRP A 159 20.58 7.41 -1.30
CA TRP A 159 21.42 6.49 -0.51
C TRP A 159 21.85 7.12 0.81
N THR A 160 22.21 8.41 0.81
CA THR A 160 22.56 9.15 2.02
C THR A 160 21.39 9.17 3.01
N LEU A 161 20.20 9.52 2.54
CA LEU A 161 18.98 9.58 3.36
C LEU A 161 18.63 8.20 3.94
N LEU A 162 18.56 7.18 3.09
CA LEU A 162 18.22 5.82 3.51
C LEU A 162 19.28 5.22 4.46
N SER A 163 20.56 5.51 4.26
CA SER A 163 21.62 5.09 5.19
C SER A 163 21.42 5.69 6.58
N ALA A 164 21.05 6.98 6.65
CA ALA A 164 20.73 7.62 7.92
C ALA A 164 19.44 7.09 8.54
N PHE A 165 18.43 6.75 7.73
CA PHE A 165 17.21 6.09 8.21
C PHE A 165 17.55 4.73 8.83
N CYS A 166 18.37 3.92 8.17
CA CYS A 166 18.85 2.64 8.70
C CYS A 166 19.58 2.82 10.04
N CYS A 167 20.55 3.73 10.09
CA CYS A 167 21.32 4.05 11.29
C CYS A 167 20.42 4.49 12.45
N LYS A 168 19.57 5.50 12.22
CA LYS A 168 18.71 6.08 13.25
C LYS A 168 17.64 5.10 13.73
N SER A 169 17.18 4.19 12.87
CA SER A 169 16.24 3.14 13.24
C SER A 169 16.81 2.12 14.23
N GLN A 170 18.14 1.99 14.31
CA GLN A 170 18.80 1.19 15.37
C GLN A 170 19.13 1.99 16.63
N GLY A 171 18.71 3.26 16.70
CA GLY A 171 19.09 4.16 17.79
C GLY A 171 20.54 4.64 17.72
N ARG A 172 21.23 4.47 16.58
CA ARG A 172 22.58 4.99 16.36
C ARG A 172 22.53 6.40 15.78
N ASN A 173 23.61 7.16 15.99
CA ASN A 173 23.80 8.51 15.43
C ASN A 173 25.03 8.61 14.52
N VAL A 174 25.71 7.49 14.26
CA VAL A 174 26.83 7.41 13.31
C VAL A 174 26.57 6.22 12.39
N SER A 175 26.50 6.46 11.09
CA SER A 175 26.26 5.39 10.11
C SER A 175 27.50 4.52 9.91
N SER A 176 27.28 3.28 9.50
CA SER A 176 28.33 2.30 9.14
C SER A 176 28.20 1.86 7.69
N GLU A 177 29.16 1.06 7.21
CA GLU A 177 29.05 0.40 5.90
C GLU A 177 27.76 -0.41 5.74
N SER A 178 27.35 -1.15 6.78
CA SER A 178 26.13 -1.97 6.75
C SER A 178 24.84 -1.17 6.54
N ASP A 179 24.79 0.08 7.00
CA ASP A 179 23.66 0.97 6.74
C ASP A 179 23.56 1.33 5.26
N PHE A 180 24.70 1.59 4.63
CA PHE A 180 24.77 1.84 3.19
C PHE A 180 24.36 0.61 2.40
N GLU A 181 24.89 -0.58 2.71
CA GLU A 181 24.54 -1.79 1.96
C GLU A 181 23.03 -2.07 2.02
N THR A 182 22.42 -1.83 3.18
CA THR A 182 20.96 -1.94 3.33
C THR A 182 20.23 -0.89 2.48
N ALA A 183 20.63 0.38 2.57
CA ALA A 183 20.07 1.47 1.78
C ALA A 183 20.20 1.26 0.26
N TYR A 184 21.35 0.75 -0.17
CA TYR A 184 21.64 0.44 -1.55
C TYR A 184 20.73 -0.67 -2.08
N ASP A 185 20.58 -1.77 -1.32
CA ASP A 185 19.72 -2.88 -1.73
C ASP A 185 18.23 -2.50 -1.70
N ILE A 186 17.77 -1.67 -0.75
CA ILE A 186 16.40 -1.13 -0.75
C ILE A 186 16.12 -0.39 -2.04
N LEU A 187 16.95 0.59 -2.39
CA LEU A 187 16.74 1.38 -3.60
C LEU A 187 16.78 0.49 -4.85
N ARG A 188 17.72 -0.46 -4.89
CA ARG A 188 17.81 -1.44 -5.98
C ARG A 188 16.54 -2.29 -6.10
N ILE A 189 15.96 -2.72 -4.98
CA ILE A 189 14.72 -3.51 -4.97
C ILE A 189 13.55 -2.67 -5.46
N LEU A 190 13.40 -1.42 -4.99
CA LEU A 190 12.37 -0.51 -5.48
C LEU A 190 12.50 -0.30 -7.00
N LEU A 191 13.70 -0.01 -7.47
CA LEU A 191 13.97 0.26 -8.89
C LEU A 191 13.70 -0.95 -9.77
N PHE A 192 14.18 -2.14 -9.40
CA PHE A 192 14.23 -3.27 -10.34
C PHE A 192 13.27 -4.42 -10.03
N HIS A 193 12.69 -4.50 -8.84
CA HIS A 193 11.95 -5.68 -8.40
C HIS A 193 10.54 -5.38 -7.86
N THR A 194 10.31 -4.22 -7.25
CA THR A 194 9.00 -3.87 -6.66
C THR A 194 7.96 -3.52 -7.73
N PRO A 195 6.80 -4.21 -7.82
CA PRO A 195 5.76 -3.92 -8.80
C PRO A 195 5.02 -2.61 -8.50
N SER A 196 4.38 -2.01 -9.50
CA SER A 196 3.65 -0.73 -9.34
C SER A 196 2.53 -0.79 -8.29
N VAL A 197 1.91 -1.97 -8.13
CA VAL A 197 0.81 -2.19 -7.19
C VAL A 197 1.22 -1.97 -5.73
N ASP A 198 2.50 -2.17 -5.38
CA ASP A 198 3.00 -1.93 -4.03
C ASP A 198 2.87 -0.46 -3.62
N PHE A 199 3.25 0.44 -4.53
CA PHE A 199 3.15 1.88 -4.32
C PHE A 199 1.68 2.31 -4.21
N ALA A 200 0.83 1.79 -5.10
CA ALA A 200 -0.60 2.08 -5.06
C ALA A 200 -1.28 1.53 -3.80
N ALA A 201 -0.89 0.36 -3.30
CA ALA A 201 -1.46 -0.23 -2.09
C ALA A 201 -1.11 0.56 -0.81
N LEU A 202 0.09 1.16 -0.75
CA LEU A 202 0.46 2.07 0.35
C LEU A 202 -0.47 3.27 0.42
N SER A 203 -0.81 3.89 -0.72
CA SER A 203 -1.78 4.97 -0.75
C SER A 203 -3.20 4.48 -0.48
N ALA A 204 -3.59 3.35 -1.06
CA ALA A 204 -4.95 2.81 -0.94
C ALA A 204 -5.34 2.58 0.52
N ILE A 205 -4.46 1.96 1.32
CA ILE A 205 -4.77 1.71 2.74
C ILE A 205 -4.91 3.01 3.53
N ARG A 206 -4.09 4.04 3.24
CA ARG A 206 -4.22 5.34 3.87
C ARG A 206 -5.52 6.01 3.47
N ILE A 207 -5.85 6.03 2.18
CA ILE A 207 -7.06 6.67 1.64
C ILE A 207 -8.32 6.03 2.24
N ILE A 208 -8.40 4.69 2.29
CA ILE A 208 -9.51 3.98 2.95
C ILE A 208 -9.65 4.46 4.40
N ALA A 209 -8.55 4.43 5.16
CA ALA A 209 -8.56 4.75 6.58
C ALA A 209 -8.88 6.22 6.87
N THR A 210 -8.49 7.13 5.96
CA THR A 210 -8.72 8.58 6.08
C THR A 210 -9.94 9.07 5.30
N SER A 211 -10.73 8.17 4.72
CA SER A 211 -11.91 8.54 3.95
C SER A 211 -12.96 9.20 4.85
N SER A 212 -13.43 10.37 4.45
CA SER A 212 -14.53 11.06 5.15
C SER A 212 -15.85 10.28 5.07
N ARG A 213 -15.96 9.33 4.15
CA ARG A 213 -17.13 8.46 4.00
C ARG A 213 -17.12 7.29 4.97
N LEU A 214 -15.95 6.92 5.50
CA LEU A 214 -15.83 5.76 6.38
C LEU A 214 -16.73 5.86 7.62
N PRO A 215 -16.80 6.99 8.36
CA PRO A 215 -17.75 7.14 9.45
C PRO A 215 -19.20 6.95 9.00
N GLN A 216 -19.58 7.55 7.86
CA GLN A 216 -20.94 7.47 7.30
C GLN A 216 -21.33 6.01 7.00
N ILE A 217 -20.42 5.25 6.37
CA ILE A 217 -20.61 3.82 6.08
C ILE A 217 -20.70 3.01 7.37
N ALA A 218 -19.85 3.32 8.35
CA ALA A 218 -19.80 2.63 9.63
C ALA A 218 -21.04 2.84 10.50
N ASP A 219 -21.67 4.02 10.39
CA ASP A 219 -22.87 4.42 11.12
C ASP A 219 -24.15 3.75 10.60
N VAL A 220 -24.14 3.20 9.38
CA VAL A 220 -25.28 2.45 8.84
C VAL A 220 -25.55 1.20 9.67
N ASN A 221 -26.75 1.12 10.25
CA ASN A 221 -27.18 0.00 11.08
C ASN A 221 -28.05 -1.00 10.32
N PHE A 222 -28.00 -2.27 10.74
CA PHE A 222 -28.90 -3.31 10.21
C PHE A 222 -30.04 -3.57 11.18
N SER A 223 -31.26 -3.66 10.67
CA SER A 223 -32.36 -4.17 11.46
C SER A 223 -32.21 -5.69 11.71
N PRO A 224 -32.77 -6.23 12.82
CA PRO A 224 -32.75 -7.67 13.05
C PRO A 224 -33.41 -8.48 11.92
N GLY A 225 -34.41 -7.91 11.25
CA GLY A 225 -35.08 -8.54 10.10
C GLY A 225 -34.17 -8.65 8.88
N PHE A 226 -33.39 -7.60 8.59
CA PHE A 226 -32.38 -7.65 7.54
C PHE A 226 -31.31 -8.70 7.82
N GLU A 227 -30.76 -8.72 9.04
CA GLU A 227 -29.75 -9.72 9.43
C GLU A 227 -30.31 -11.15 9.31
N LYS A 228 -31.57 -11.38 9.70
CA LYS A 228 -32.22 -12.69 9.54
C LYS A 228 -32.37 -13.10 8.07
N LYS A 229 -32.71 -12.16 7.17
CA LYS A 229 -32.74 -12.44 5.72
C LYS A 229 -31.34 -12.76 5.19
N LEU A 230 -30.32 -12.00 5.59
CA LEU A 230 -28.95 -12.25 5.16
C LEU A 230 -28.44 -13.62 5.64
N GLU A 231 -28.69 -13.99 6.89
CA GLU A 231 -28.28 -15.30 7.45
C GLU A 231 -29.04 -16.50 6.85
N SER A 232 -30.18 -16.26 6.20
CA SER A 232 -30.94 -17.28 5.45
C SER A 232 -30.72 -17.21 3.93
N SER A 233 -29.85 -16.31 3.47
CA SER A 233 -29.57 -16.11 2.05
C SER A 233 -28.78 -17.27 1.42
N THR A 234 -28.75 -17.30 0.08
CA THR A 234 -27.89 -18.23 -0.67
C THR A 234 -26.42 -18.09 -0.30
N ALA A 235 -25.93 -16.86 -0.10
CA ALA A 235 -24.55 -16.61 0.31
C ALA A 235 -24.22 -17.26 1.67
N ALA A 236 -25.09 -17.10 2.68
CA ALA A 236 -24.91 -17.72 3.99
C ALA A 236 -24.97 -19.25 3.93
N ARG A 237 -25.87 -19.81 3.12
CA ARG A 237 -25.97 -21.25 2.90
C ARG A 237 -24.69 -21.79 2.24
N LEU A 238 -24.24 -21.18 1.15
CA LEU A 238 -23.03 -21.60 0.42
C LEU A 238 -21.78 -21.50 1.31
N GLU A 239 -21.68 -20.44 2.11
CA GLU A 239 -20.59 -20.28 3.08
C GLU A 239 -20.59 -21.37 4.15
N THR A 240 -21.77 -21.74 4.66
CA THR A 240 -21.91 -22.83 5.64
C THR A 240 -21.58 -24.20 5.03
N THR A 241 -22.07 -24.47 3.82
CA THR A 241 -21.89 -25.76 3.14
C THR A 241 -20.45 -25.96 2.66
N HIS A 242 -19.80 -24.90 2.16
CA HIS A 242 -18.49 -24.99 1.51
C HIS A 242 -17.36 -24.35 2.32
N GLY A 243 -17.63 -23.91 3.56
CA GLY A 243 -16.62 -23.30 4.43
C GLY A 243 -15.41 -24.20 4.69
N GLU A 244 -15.56 -25.53 4.59
CA GLU A 244 -14.44 -26.47 4.66
C GLU A 244 -13.36 -26.24 3.58
N TYR A 245 -13.73 -25.69 2.41
CA TYR A 245 -12.79 -25.39 1.35
C TYR A 245 -11.84 -24.24 1.73
N LEU A 246 -12.20 -23.42 2.72
CA LEU A 246 -11.30 -22.43 3.30
C LEU A 246 -10.15 -23.09 4.07
N GLY A 247 -10.28 -24.34 4.56
CA GLY A 247 -9.17 -25.14 5.12
C GLY A 247 -8.12 -24.33 5.92
N ASP A 248 -6.85 -24.45 5.55
CA ASP A 248 -5.70 -23.71 6.12
C ASP A 248 -5.81 -22.18 5.95
N ALA A 249 -6.58 -21.69 4.97
CA ALA A 249 -6.89 -20.26 4.85
C ALA A 249 -7.67 -19.75 6.07
N GLY A 250 -8.49 -20.61 6.69
CA GLY A 250 -9.19 -20.30 7.92
C GLY A 250 -8.26 -19.82 9.04
N ASP A 251 -7.05 -20.38 9.14
CA ASP A 251 -6.07 -19.97 10.16
C ASP A 251 -5.34 -18.68 9.79
N THR A 252 -5.28 -18.33 8.51
CA THR A 252 -4.74 -17.05 8.04
C THR A 252 -5.72 -15.89 8.15
N VAL A 253 -7.03 -16.16 8.09
CA VAL A 253 -8.08 -15.15 8.16
C VAL A 253 -8.54 -14.96 9.62
N PRO A 254 -8.58 -13.72 10.14
CA PRO A 254 -9.13 -13.45 11.47
C PRO A 254 -10.51 -14.09 11.64
N ARG A 255 -10.77 -14.75 12.77
CA ARG A 255 -12.03 -15.48 13.01
C ARG A 255 -13.29 -14.65 12.71
N ALA A 256 -13.26 -13.36 13.04
CA ALA A 256 -14.36 -12.42 12.79
C ALA A 256 -14.64 -12.16 11.30
N SER A 257 -13.68 -12.42 10.42
CA SER A 257 -13.75 -12.22 8.97
C SER A 257 -13.99 -13.50 8.17
N ARG A 258 -14.01 -14.68 8.82
CA ARG A 258 -14.17 -15.99 8.15
C ARG A 258 -15.51 -16.15 7.43
N ALA A 259 -16.52 -15.38 7.84
CA ALA A 259 -17.80 -15.26 7.15
C ALA A 259 -17.67 -14.33 5.93
N ILE A 260 -16.86 -14.74 4.94
CA ILE A 260 -16.37 -13.88 3.85
C ILE A 260 -17.50 -13.30 3.01
N LEU A 261 -18.41 -14.14 2.50
CA LEU A 261 -19.51 -13.73 1.64
C LEU A 261 -20.48 -12.83 2.42
N THR A 262 -20.95 -13.29 3.58
CA THR A 262 -21.96 -12.55 4.34
C THR A 262 -21.43 -11.23 4.89
N ASN A 263 -20.17 -11.17 5.36
CA ASN A 263 -19.56 -9.90 5.77
C ASN A 263 -19.26 -8.98 4.59
N SER A 264 -18.93 -9.52 3.42
CA SER A 264 -18.77 -8.71 2.20
C SER A 264 -20.09 -8.05 1.81
N ILE A 265 -21.20 -8.80 1.80
CA ILE A 265 -22.54 -8.24 1.56
C ILE A 265 -22.86 -7.17 2.60
N ARG A 266 -22.55 -7.38 3.89
CA ARG A 266 -22.77 -6.35 4.92
C ARG A 266 -22.04 -5.06 4.59
N LEU A 267 -20.74 -5.10 4.27
CA LEU A 267 -20.02 -3.87 3.96
C LEU A 267 -20.55 -3.20 2.69
N LEU A 268 -20.81 -3.97 1.63
CA LEU A 268 -21.36 -3.44 0.38
C LEU A 268 -22.74 -2.82 0.58
N ALA A 269 -23.60 -3.44 1.40
CA ALA A 269 -24.90 -2.91 1.78
C ALA A 269 -24.77 -1.62 2.59
N GLN A 270 -23.79 -1.52 3.50
CA GLN A 270 -23.52 -0.26 4.23
C GLN A 270 -23.04 0.84 3.29
N ILE A 271 -22.17 0.52 2.31
CA ILE A 271 -21.72 1.48 1.29
C ILE A 271 -22.91 1.96 0.46
N GLU A 272 -23.76 1.04 0.00
CA GLU A 272 -24.91 1.39 -0.83
C GLU A 272 -25.97 2.18 -0.05
N ALA A 273 -26.26 1.79 1.19
CA ALA A 273 -27.16 2.55 2.05
C ALA A 273 -26.62 3.97 2.32
N ALA A 274 -25.31 4.13 2.52
CA ALA A 274 -24.70 5.45 2.64
C ALA A 274 -24.83 6.27 1.34
N ASN A 275 -24.74 5.66 0.15
CA ASN A 275 -25.02 6.33 -1.13
C ASN A 275 -26.47 6.82 -1.22
N LEU A 276 -27.40 6.03 -0.68
CA LEU A 276 -28.83 6.32 -0.68
C LEU A 276 -29.26 7.26 0.47
N GLY A 277 -28.36 7.61 1.39
CA GLY A 277 -28.67 8.40 2.59
C GLY A 277 -29.53 7.65 3.61
N ILE A 278 -29.38 6.33 3.70
CA ILE A 278 -30.11 5.45 4.62
C ILE A 278 -29.23 5.13 5.82
N ASP A 279 -29.63 5.61 7.01
CA ASP A 279 -28.89 5.37 8.26
C ASP A 279 -29.17 3.98 8.88
N ARG A 280 -30.28 3.36 8.49
CA ARG A 280 -30.67 2.03 8.95
C ARG A 280 -31.36 1.24 7.85
N ILE A 281 -30.83 0.07 7.55
CA ILE A 281 -31.35 -0.85 6.54
C ILE A 281 -32.41 -1.74 7.18
N GLU A 282 -33.65 -1.62 6.72
CA GLU A 282 -34.78 -2.41 7.20
C GLU A 282 -34.97 -3.70 6.40
N GLU A 283 -35.83 -4.60 6.88
CA GLU A 283 -36.10 -5.86 6.19
C GLU A 283 -36.75 -5.66 4.81
N SER A 284 -37.53 -4.58 4.66
CA SER A 284 -38.15 -4.15 3.39
C SER A 284 -37.12 -3.74 2.34
N ASP A 285 -35.94 -3.29 2.78
CA ASP A 285 -34.92 -2.74 1.89
C ASP A 285 -33.97 -3.82 1.37
N TYR A 286 -34.10 -5.05 1.90
CA TYR A 286 -33.16 -6.15 1.64
C TYR A 286 -32.89 -6.37 0.16
N ASP A 287 -33.94 -6.50 -0.66
CA ASP A 287 -33.77 -6.80 -2.09
C ASP A 287 -33.10 -5.62 -2.82
N THR A 288 -33.59 -4.40 -2.59
CA THR A 288 -33.06 -3.18 -3.22
C THR A 288 -31.60 -2.94 -2.86
N VAL A 289 -31.27 -2.96 -1.57
CA VAL A 289 -29.89 -2.72 -1.08
C VAL A 289 -28.95 -3.84 -1.50
N THR A 290 -29.41 -5.10 -1.50
CA THR A 290 -28.57 -6.22 -1.94
C THR A 290 -28.30 -6.16 -3.45
N MET A 291 -29.28 -5.81 -4.28
CA MET A 291 -29.04 -5.61 -5.72
C MET A 291 -28.08 -4.45 -5.99
N GLY A 292 -28.22 -3.33 -5.28
CA GLY A 292 -27.27 -2.21 -5.36
C GLY A 292 -25.87 -2.63 -4.91
N ALA A 293 -25.76 -3.36 -3.78
CA ALA A 293 -24.51 -3.92 -3.28
C ALA A 293 -23.81 -4.84 -4.28
N LEU A 294 -24.56 -5.68 -5.00
CA LEU A 294 -24.00 -6.54 -6.07
C LEU A 294 -23.56 -5.71 -7.29
N SER A 295 -24.31 -4.65 -7.64
CA SER A 295 -23.94 -3.72 -8.71
C SER A 295 -22.63 -2.98 -8.40
N LEU A 296 -22.32 -2.71 -7.12
CA LEU A 296 -21.03 -2.16 -6.71
C LEU A 296 -19.85 -3.08 -7.05
N LEU A 297 -20.03 -4.40 -6.99
CA LEU A 297 -18.97 -5.36 -7.34
C LEU A 297 -18.68 -5.41 -8.83
N GLU A 298 -19.71 -5.25 -9.66
CA GLU A 298 -19.55 -5.16 -11.12
C GLU A 298 -18.65 -3.97 -11.50
N ARG A 299 -18.71 -2.86 -10.75
CA ARG A 299 -17.83 -1.69 -10.96
C ARG A 299 -16.35 -2.03 -10.79
N VAL A 300 -16.02 -2.98 -9.92
CA VAL A 300 -14.65 -3.50 -9.73
C VAL A 300 -14.40 -4.80 -10.50
N ARG A 301 -15.28 -5.13 -11.45
CA ARG A 301 -15.20 -6.28 -12.36
C ARG A 301 -15.23 -7.64 -11.66
N ILE A 302 -16.03 -7.74 -10.60
CA ILE A 302 -16.29 -9.00 -9.92
C ILE A 302 -17.72 -9.40 -10.25
N ASP A 303 -17.87 -10.62 -10.78
CA ASP A 303 -19.17 -11.17 -11.14
C ASP A 303 -20.00 -11.44 -9.88
N PRO A 304 -21.24 -10.90 -9.76
CA PRO A 304 -22.16 -11.20 -8.67
C PRO A 304 -22.48 -12.70 -8.49
N GLU A 305 -22.24 -13.54 -9.51
CA GLU A 305 -22.37 -14.99 -9.42
C GLU A 305 -21.57 -15.59 -8.24
N VAL A 306 -20.51 -14.91 -7.76
CA VAL A 306 -19.77 -15.32 -6.55
C VAL A 306 -20.61 -15.36 -5.26
N PHE A 307 -21.87 -14.93 -5.29
CA PHE A 307 -22.83 -15.07 -4.19
C PHE A 307 -23.98 -16.04 -4.47
N LEU A 308 -24.10 -16.53 -5.71
CA LEU A 308 -25.28 -17.24 -6.20
C LEU A 308 -24.94 -18.64 -6.72
N ASP A 309 -23.79 -18.79 -7.38
CA ASP A 309 -23.34 -20.06 -7.98
C ASP A 309 -22.41 -20.84 -7.05
N GLU A 310 -22.71 -22.13 -6.89
CA GLU A 310 -21.94 -23.02 -6.01
C GLU A 310 -20.51 -23.21 -6.51
N ASN A 311 -20.30 -23.37 -7.82
CA ASN A 311 -18.97 -23.60 -8.39
C ASN A 311 -18.11 -22.33 -8.26
N ALA A 312 -18.69 -21.16 -8.46
CA ALA A 312 -18.04 -19.87 -8.27
C ALA A 312 -17.57 -19.69 -6.82
N VAL A 313 -18.42 -20.02 -5.82
CA VAL A 313 -18.05 -19.95 -4.40
C VAL A 313 -16.97 -20.95 -4.03
N VAL A 314 -17.09 -22.21 -4.46
CA VAL A 314 -16.04 -23.21 -4.21
C VAL A 314 -14.72 -22.79 -4.84
N GLY A 315 -14.76 -22.25 -6.07
CA GLY A 315 -13.59 -21.68 -6.73
C GLY A 315 -12.98 -20.51 -5.96
N LEU A 316 -13.80 -19.57 -5.48
CA LEU A 316 -13.37 -18.46 -4.64
C LEU A 316 -12.65 -18.94 -3.37
N PHE A 317 -13.24 -19.88 -2.63
CA PHE A 317 -12.69 -20.39 -1.37
C PHE A 317 -11.39 -21.17 -1.57
N ARG A 318 -11.28 -21.96 -2.64
CA ARG A 318 -10.01 -22.62 -2.99
C ARG A 318 -8.91 -21.62 -3.32
N ARG A 319 -9.24 -20.56 -4.06
CA ARG A 319 -8.29 -19.48 -4.41
C ARG A 319 -7.85 -18.63 -3.22
N LEU A 320 -8.57 -18.67 -2.10
CA LEU A 320 -8.20 -17.95 -0.87
C LEU A 320 -7.13 -18.67 -0.04
N ARG A 321 -6.83 -19.94 -0.33
CA ARG A 321 -5.76 -20.68 0.34
C ARG A 321 -4.42 -20.02 0.08
N PRO A 322 -3.55 -19.80 1.08
CA PRO A 322 -2.24 -19.20 0.86
C PRO A 322 -1.43 -19.96 -0.20
N ALA A 323 -0.94 -19.26 -1.22
CA ALA A 323 -0.03 -19.83 -2.20
C ALA A 323 1.45 -19.75 -1.76
N GLU A 324 1.75 -18.91 -0.77
CA GLU A 324 3.09 -18.67 -0.26
C GLU A 324 3.09 -18.52 1.27
N GLU A 325 4.24 -18.77 1.89
CA GLU A 325 4.43 -18.57 3.32
C GLU A 325 4.30 -17.09 3.70
N GLY A 326 3.81 -16.81 4.91
CA GLY A 326 3.73 -15.45 5.44
C GLY A 326 2.47 -14.65 5.05
N ILE A 327 1.59 -15.16 4.19
CA ILE A 327 0.32 -14.47 3.82
C ILE A 327 -0.54 -14.14 5.04
N GLY A 328 -0.68 -15.09 5.99
CA GLY A 328 -1.43 -14.85 7.22
C GLY A 328 -0.82 -13.74 8.09
N GLU A 329 0.51 -13.70 8.20
CA GLU A 329 1.21 -12.62 8.93
C GLU A 329 1.03 -11.28 8.20
N GLY A 330 1.15 -11.27 6.87
CA GLY A 330 0.91 -10.10 6.03
C GLY A 330 -0.50 -9.53 6.21
N LEU A 331 -1.52 -10.39 6.19
CA LEU A 331 -2.91 -9.99 6.43
C LEU A 331 -3.11 -9.44 7.85
N ALA A 332 -2.50 -10.05 8.87
CA ALA A 332 -2.55 -9.56 10.24
C ALA A 332 -1.83 -8.22 10.42
N LEU A 333 -0.75 -7.97 9.69
CA LEU A 333 -0.04 -6.69 9.68
C LEU A 333 -0.88 -5.60 8.97
N LEU A 334 -1.47 -5.93 7.82
CA LEU A 334 -2.37 -5.05 7.08
C LEU A 334 -3.57 -4.66 7.94
N THR A 335 -4.21 -5.63 8.60
CA THR A 335 -5.37 -5.39 9.49
C THR A 335 -5.01 -4.42 10.60
N ARG A 336 -3.90 -4.66 11.31
CA ARG A 336 -3.42 -3.76 12.37
C ARG A 336 -3.05 -2.37 11.84
N LYS A 337 -2.51 -2.29 10.61
CA LYS A 337 -2.18 -1.01 9.97
C LYS A 337 -3.45 -0.21 9.70
N LEU A 338 -4.48 -0.88 9.15
CA LEU A 338 -5.79 -0.28 8.89
C LEU A 338 -6.44 0.22 10.19
N GLU A 339 -6.46 -0.60 11.24
CA GLU A 339 -6.97 -0.21 12.55
C GLU A 339 -6.27 1.03 13.12
N SER A 340 -4.93 1.04 13.11
CA SER A 340 -4.13 2.19 13.58
C SER A 340 -4.49 3.46 12.80
N LEU A 341 -4.51 3.39 11.48
CA LEU A 341 -4.80 4.55 10.63
C LEU A 341 -6.22 5.08 10.83
N ILE A 342 -7.21 4.21 11.03
CA ILE A 342 -8.59 4.62 11.32
C ILE A 342 -8.67 5.35 12.66
N VAL A 343 -8.02 4.81 13.70
CA VAL A 343 -7.99 5.46 15.02
C VAL A 343 -7.32 6.82 14.94
N ASP A 344 -6.19 6.92 14.24
CA ASP A 344 -5.45 8.16 14.08
C ASP A 344 -6.26 9.19 13.28
N SER A 345 -6.94 8.76 12.21
CA SER A 345 -7.70 9.65 11.33
C SER A 345 -9.00 10.15 11.96
N THR A 346 -9.69 9.31 12.73
CA THR A 346 -10.96 9.70 13.37
C THR A 346 -10.73 10.55 14.62
N GLY A 347 -9.51 10.54 15.19
CA GLY A 347 -9.19 11.19 16.46
C GLY A 347 -9.96 10.60 17.66
N ASN A 348 -10.71 9.51 17.44
CA ASN A 348 -11.58 8.89 18.43
C ASN A 348 -11.17 7.44 18.64
N ARG A 349 -10.47 7.17 19.74
CA ARG A 349 -10.08 5.80 20.13
C ARG A 349 -11.27 4.86 20.30
N ASN A 350 -12.47 5.39 20.52
CA ASN A 350 -13.68 4.59 20.67
C ASN A 350 -14.37 4.30 19.33
N PHE A 351 -13.94 4.87 18.20
CA PHE A 351 -14.56 4.60 16.90
C PHE A 351 -14.60 3.10 16.60
N LEU A 352 -13.46 2.41 16.73
CA LEU A 352 -13.41 0.96 16.53
C LEU A 352 -14.13 0.17 17.63
N LEU A 353 -14.35 0.75 18.82
CA LEU A 353 -15.19 0.10 19.84
C LEU A 353 -16.68 0.20 19.50
N GLN A 354 -17.11 1.34 18.96
CA GLN A 354 -18.47 1.59 18.50
C GLN A 354 -18.79 0.78 17.23
N HIS A 355 -17.81 0.67 16.32
CA HIS A 355 -17.96 0.03 15.01
C HIS A 355 -17.05 -1.20 14.85
N ALA A 356 -16.98 -2.05 15.89
CA ALA A 356 -16.05 -3.19 15.96
C ALA A 356 -16.14 -4.19 14.80
N ARG A 357 -17.25 -4.18 14.04
CA ARG A 357 -17.45 -5.07 12.88
C ARG A 357 -16.95 -4.49 11.56
N VAL A 358 -16.63 -3.20 11.48
CA VAL A 358 -16.23 -2.55 10.22
C VAL A 358 -14.94 -3.15 9.68
N VAL A 359 -13.87 -3.22 10.49
CA VAL A 359 -12.59 -3.79 10.04
C VAL A 359 -12.73 -5.26 9.65
N PRO A 360 -13.38 -6.14 10.43
CA PRO A 360 -13.64 -7.51 10.00
C PRO A 360 -14.37 -7.62 8.65
N ARG A 361 -15.36 -6.75 8.40
CA ARG A 361 -16.09 -6.71 7.13
C ARG A 361 -15.25 -6.18 5.98
N MET A 362 -14.38 -5.21 6.23
CA MET A 362 -13.39 -4.73 5.25
C MET A 362 -12.41 -5.82 4.86
N VAL A 363 -11.91 -6.59 5.84
CA VAL A 363 -11.00 -7.71 5.57
C VAL A 363 -11.73 -8.81 4.78
N ALA A 364 -12.99 -9.11 5.09
CA ALA A 364 -13.79 -10.06 4.32
C ALA A 364 -13.96 -9.60 2.86
N LEU A 365 -14.38 -8.33 2.65
CA LEU A 365 -14.53 -7.77 1.31
C LEU A 365 -13.20 -7.71 0.57
N LEU A 366 -12.11 -7.34 1.25
CA LEU A 366 -10.75 -7.36 0.72
C LEU A 366 -10.40 -8.74 0.16
N LEU A 367 -10.64 -9.81 0.92
CA LEU A 367 -10.37 -11.17 0.50
C LEU A 367 -11.22 -11.57 -0.72
N LEU A 368 -12.50 -11.22 -0.70
CA LEU A 368 -13.41 -11.45 -1.83
C LEU A 368 -12.91 -10.75 -3.09
N VAL A 369 -12.55 -9.47 -3.02
CA VAL A 369 -12.09 -8.71 -4.19
C VAL A 369 -10.69 -9.11 -4.65
N SER A 370 -9.84 -9.54 -3.71
CA SER A 370 -8.51 -10.08 -4.02
C SER A 370 -8.61 -11.36 -4.83
N SER A 371 -9.50 -12.27 -4.44
CA SER A 371 -9.70 -13.56 -5.12
C SER A 371 -10.56 -13.46 -6.38
N GLY A 372 -11.57 -12.58 -6.38
CA GLY A 372 -12.52 -12.39 -7.48
C GLY A 372 -11.91 -11.76 -8.74
N THR A 373 -10.77 -11.08 -8.62
CA THR A 373 -10.08 -10.45 -9.76
C THR A 373 -8.83 -11.20 -10.24
N LYS A 374 -8.54 -12.37 -9.66
CA LYS A 374 -7.44 -13.23 -10.09
C LYS A 374 -7.69 -13.83 -11.47
N SER A 375 -6.62 -14.13 -12.19
CA SER A 375 -6.73 -14.95 -13.39
C SER A 375 -7.25 -16.34 -12.98
N PRO A 376 -8.15 -16.98 -13.75
CA PRO A 376 -8.67 -18.30 -13.42
C PRO A 376 -7.58 -19.39 -13.27
N GLU A 377 -6.42 -19.17 -13.89
CA GLU A 377 -5.25 -20.05 -13.87
C GLU A 377 -4.36 -19.89 -12.62
N ASP A 378 -4.57 -18.83 -11.82
CA ASP A 378 -3.76 -18.54 -10.64
C ASP A 378 -4.34 -19.25 -9.39
N ASP A 379 -3.65 -20.29 -8.93
CA ASP A 379 -3.99 -20.96 -7.67
C ASP A 379 -3.44 -20.22 -6.44
N GLY A 380 -4.31 -20.16 -5.41
CA GLY A 380 -4.02 -19.69 -4.05
C GLY A 380 -3.67 -18.20 -3.90
N LEU A 381 -3.93 -17.60 -2.73
CA LEU A 381 -3.77 -16.18 -2.46
C LEU A 381 -2.29 -15.80 -2.30
N ARG A 382 -1.85 -14.77 -3.03
CA ARG A 382 -0.51 -14.16 -2.93
C ARG A 382 -0.60 -12.74 -2.39
N ASP A 383 0.51 -12.20 -1.90
CA ASP A 383 0.59 -10.85 -1.35
C ASP A 383 0.22 -9.78 -2.39
N ILE A 384 0.60 -10.01 -3.66
CA ILE A 384 0.23 -9.14 -4.78
C ILE A 384 -1.30 -9.04 -4.97
N ASP A 385 -2.03 -10.13 -4.70
CA ASP A 385 -3.49 -10.18 -4.86
C ASP A 385 -4.17 -9.38 -3.75
N LEU A 386 -3.67 -9.47 -2.52
CA LEU A 386 -4.13 -8.64 -1.40
C LEU A 386 -3.94 -7.14 -1.69
N LYS A 387 -2.79 -6.76 -2.26
CA LYS A 387 -2.50 -5.37 -2.63
C LYS A 387 -3.41 -4.88 -3.75
N ARG A 388 -3.66 -5.71 -4.77
CA ARG A 388 -4.64 -5.41 -5.81
C ARG A 388 -6.04 -5.26 -5.23
N GLY A 389 -6.46 -6.18 -4.38
CA GLY A 389 -7.75 -6.13 -3.71
C GLY A 389 -7.91 -4.88 -2.85
N LEU A 390 -6.84 -4.42 -2.20
CA LEU A 390 -6.85 -3.20 -1.39
C LEU A 390 -7.09 -1.95 -2.23
N ILE A 391 -6.52 -1.88 -3.43
CA ILE A 391 -6.77 -0.79 -4.39
C ILE A 391 -8.22 -0.83 -4.89
N LEU A 392 -8.82 -2.01 -5.06
CA LEU A 392 -10.23 -2.12 -5.45
C LEU A 392 -11.18 -1.77 -4.30
N LEU A 393 -10.83 -2.17 -3.08
CA LEU A 393 -11.58 -1.81 -1.87
C LEU A 393 -11.57 -0.29 -1.66
N GLU A 394 -10.45 0.37 -1.95
CA GLU A 394 -10.35 1.83 -1.93
C GLU A 394 -11.37 2.46 -2.87
N LYS A 395 -11.47 2.01 -4.13
CA LYS A 395 -12.48 2.50 -5.07
C LYS A 395 -13.91 2.31 -4.57
N LEU A 396 -14.21 1.18 -3.91
CA LEU A 396 -15.55 0.91 -3.38
C LEU A 396 -15.93 1.83 -2.21
N ILE A 397 -14.96 2.28 -1.42
CA ILE A 397 -15.19 3.12 -0.23
C ILE A 397 -15.09 4.61 -0.55
N SER A 398 -14.19 4.99 -1.46
CA SER A 398 -13.91 6.37 -1.82
C SER A 398 -14.93 6.94 -2.82
N ASP A 399 -15.39 6.14 -3.78
CA ASP A 399 -16.34 6.56 -4.85
C ASP A 399 -17.80 6.42 -4.42
#